data_AF-A0A351NHQ1-F1
#
_entry.id   AF-A0A351NHQ1-F1
#
_cell.length_a   1.000
_cell.length_b   1.000
_cell.length_c   1.000
_cell.angle_alpha   90.00
_cell.angle_beta   90.00
_cell.angle_gamma   90.00
#
_symmetry.space_group_name_H-M   'P 1'
#
loop_
_entity.id
_entity.type
_entity.pdbx_description
1 polymer ?
#
loop_
_entity_poly.entity_id
_entity_poly.type
_entity_poly.pdbx_seq_one_letter_code
_entity_poly.pdbx_strand_id
1 'polypeptide(L)'
;MKRLTRIMALVGVLLTVLSCGGRKYETVKNDPQDTKIYTLGNGLKVYMSVNKETPRIQTYIAVKVGSKNDPSETTGLAHYFEHLMFKGTEQFGTTDYAAEKPMLDEIEALFEQYRATEDEAQRLAIYHRIDSVSYEASKLAIPNEYDKLMSLIGAKGTNAWTSCDETVYQEDIPSNQIDNWARIQADRFRHNVIRGFHTELETIYEEKNMSLTKDNNKMYETLLATLYPNHPYGQQTTLGSQDHLKNPSITNVKKYHDEYYVPNNIAICVSGDFDPDEMVAAIEKYFGDWQPNPSVPKLDIKPEKPIEKPIVKDVYGLESEYMY
;
A
#
# COMPACT_ATOMS: atom_id res chain seq x y z
N MET A 1 11.39 52.93 -3.74
CA MET A 1 11.82 51.58 -4.19
C MET A 1 10.93 50.55 -3.50
N LYS A 2 10.14 49.81 -4.29
CA LYS A 2 9.04 48.95 -3.86
C LYS A 2 9.56 47.71 -3.12
N ARG A 3 9.08 47.46 -1.90
CA ARG A 3 9.16 46.15 -1.24
C ARG A 3 8.01 45.28 -1.78
N LEU A 4 8.33 44.26 -2.58
CA LEU A 4 7.39 43.21 -2.96
C LEU A 4 7.27 42.23 -1.79
N THR A 5 6.15 42.30 -1.06
CA THR A 5 5.69 41.22 -0.19
C THR A 5 5.14 40.10 -1.08
N ARG A 6 5.75 38.91 -1.03
CA ARG A 6 5.21 37.69 -1.64
C ARG A 6 3.92 37.31 -0.90
N ILE A 7 2.79 37.44 -1.57
CA ILE A 7 1.52 36.85 -1.15
C ILE A 7 1.62 35.35 -1.48
N MET A 8 1.69 34.49 -0.46
CA MET A 8 1.36 33.08 -0.61
C MET A 8 -0.12 33.01 -0.96
N ALA A 9 -0.44 32.74 -2.23
CA ALA A 9 -1.79 32.39 -2.62
C ALA A 9 -2.06 30.97 -2.09
N LEU A 10 -2.73 30.88 -0.93
CA LEU A 10 -3.46 29.69 -0.56
C LEU A 10 -4.54 29.50 -1.63
N VAL A 11 -4.36 28.56 -2.55
CA VAL A 11 -5.46 28.06 -3.38
C VAL A 11 -6.32 27.23 -2.43
N GLY A 12 -7.24 27.90 -1.73
CA GLY A 12 -8.27 27.23 -0.96
C GLY A 12 -9.22 26.55 -1.93
N VAL A 13 -9.24 25.22 -1.92
CA VAL A 13 -10.30 24.44 -2.56
C VAL A 13 -11.60 24.83 -1.86
N LEU A 14 -12.44 25.59 -2.54
CA LEU A 14 -13.74 26.00 -2.00
C LEU A 14 -14.68 24.79 -2.10
N LEU A 15 -14.82 24.06 -0.99
CA LEU A 15 -15.73 22.91 -0.90
C LEU A 15 -17.15 23.41 -0.64
N THR A 16 -18.09 23.00 -1.48
CA THR A 16 -19.53 23.25 -1.28
C THR A 16 -20.20 21.99 -0.75
N VAL A 17 -20.94 22.11 0.35
CA VAL A 17 -21.71 21.00 0.93
C VAL A 17 -23.09 20.96 0.26
N LEU A 18 -23.43 19.84 -0.38
CA LEU A 18 -24.73 19.58 -1.00
C LEU A 18 -25.40 18.37 -0.32
N SER A 19 -26.73 18.32 -0.40
CA SER A 19 -27.56 17.24 0.16
C SER A 19 -28.53 16.76 -0.91
N CYS A 20 -28.45 15.49 -1.28
CA CYS A 20 -29.49 14.76 -2.01
C CYS A 20 -29.59 13.37 -1.34
N GLY A 21 -30.80 12.83 -1.16
CA GLY A 21 -30.97 11.50 -0.53
C GLY A 21 -30.69 11.42 0.98
N GLY A 22 -30.44 12.54 1.68
CA GLY A 22 -30.19 12.59 3.12
C GLY A 22 -28.72 12.44 3.54
N ARG A 23 -27.81 12.21 2.59
CA ARG A 23 -26.35 12.15 2.83
C ARG A 23 -25.67 13.44 2.37
N LYS A 24 -24.80 14.00 3.19
CA LYS A 24 -24.03 15.22 2.88
C LYS A 24 -22.75 14.83 2.13
N TYR A 25 -22.53 15.44 0.98
CA TYR A 25 -21.28 15.31 0.23
C TYR A 25 -20.70 16.70 -0.06
N GLU A 26 -19.39 16.73 -0.23
CA GLU A 26 -18.64 17.90 -0.68
C GLU A 26 -18.40 17.81 -2.19
N THR A 27 -18.33 18.97 -2.85
CA THR A 27 -17.90 19.08 -4.26
C THR A 27 -16.86 20.17 -4.41
N VAL A 28 -16.04 20.07 -5.46
CA VAL A 28 -15.06 21.08 -5.82
C VAL A 28 -15.64 22.00 -6.89
N LYS A 29 -15.60 23.32 -6.63
CA LYS A 29 -16.08 24.32 -7.59
C LYS A 29 -15.30 24.23 -8.92
N ASN A 30 -16.04 24.19 -10.03
CA ASN A 30 -15.51 24.07 -11.40
C ASN A 30 -14.73 22.78 -11.68
N ASP A 31 -14.98 21.70 -10.93
CA ASP A 31 -14.49 20.38 -11.29
C ASP A 31 -15.27 19.85 -12.50
N PRO A 32 -14.62 19.62 -13.66
CA PRO A 32 -15.30 19.09 -14.84
C PRO A 32 -15.86 17.68 -14.65
N GLN A 33 -15.40 16.94 -13.64
CA GLN A 33 -15.87 15.59 -13.34
C GLN A 33 -17.04 15.55 -12.35
N ASP A 34 -17.47 16.72 -11.84
CA ASP A 34 -18.51 16.87 -10.83
C ASP A 34 -18.33 15.89 -9.65
N THR A 35 -17.09 15.71 -9.18
CA THR A 35 -16.73 14.71 -8.19
C THR A 35 -17.46 14.96 -6.88
N LYS A 36 -18.13 13.92 -6.38
CA LYS A 36 -18.75 13.90 -5.05
C LYS A 36 -17.78 13.29 -4.05
N ILE A 37 -17.53 14.01 -2.97
CA ILE A 37 -16.65 13.57 -1.89
C ILE A 37 -17.51 13.31 -0.67
N TYR A 38 -17.63 12.05 -0.28
CA TYR A 38 -18.32 11.63 0.94
C TYR A 38 -17.30 11.27 2.01
N THR A 39 -17.57 11.63 3.27
CA THR A 39 -16.74 11.25 4.41
C THR A 39 -17.60 10.49 5.41
N LEU A 40 -17.26 9.23 5.67
CA LEU A 40 -17.94 8.38 6.65
C LEU A 40 -17.67 8.90 8.07
N GLY A 41 -18.49 8.46 9.04
CA GLY A 41 -18.32 8.80 10.45
C GLY A 41 -16.96 8.39 11.05
N ASN A 42 -16.31 7.36 10.48
CA ASN A 42 -14.97 6.91 10.87
C ASN A 42 -13.82 7.61 10.10
N GLY A 43 -14.14 8.63 9.29
CA GLY A 43 -13.14 9.42 8.56
C GLY A 43 -12.71 8.85 7.21
N LEU A 44 -13.20 7.67 6.80
CA LEU A 44 -12.98 7.14 5.45
C LEU A 44 -13.57 8.08 4.40
N LYS A 45 -12.76 8.45 3.41
CA LYS A 45 -13.20 9.29 2.30
C LYS A 45 -13.55 8.46 1.08
N VAL A 46 -14.64 8.82 0.42
CA VAL A 46 -15.09 8.23 -0.83
C VAL A 46 -15.21 9.33 -1.89
N TYR A 47 -14.39 9.24 -2.93
CA TYR A 47 -14.39 10.12 -4.09
C TYR A 47 -15.12 9.42 -5.23
N MET A 48 -16.17 10.05 -5.75
CA MET A 48 -17.08 9.43 -6.72
C MET A 48 -17.27 10.33 -7.92
N SER A 49 -16.93 9.83 -9.11
CA SER A 49 -17.31 10.46 -10.39
C SER A 49 -18.18 9.49 -11.19
N VAL A 50 -19.34 9.94 -11.68
CA VAL A 50 -20.28 9.08 -12.40
C VAL A 50 -20.04 9.21 -13.89
N ASN A 51 -19.68 8.10 -14.54
CA ASN A 51 -19.56 8.00 -16.00
C ASN A 51 -20.33 6.75 -16.49
N LYS A 52 -21.41 6.97 -17.23
CA LYS A 52 -22.33 5.91 -17.70
C LYS A 52 -21.98 5.32 -19.07
N GLU A 53 -20.78 5.55 -19.58
CA GLU A 53 -20.34 5.06 -20.90
C GLU A 53 -20.32 3.53 -20.99
N THR A 54 -19.94 2.85 -19.90
CA THR A 54 -19.93 1.38 -19.83
C THR A 54 -20.46 0.92 -18.47
N PRO A 55 -21.10 -0.26 -18.37
CA PRO A 55 -21.66 -0.81 -17.13
C PRO A 55 -20.56 -1.38 -16.22
N ARG A 56 -19.55 -0.56 -15.93
CA ARG A 56 -18.35 -0.90 -15.17
C ARG A 56 -17.92 0.27 -14.29
N ILE A 57 -17.17 -0.05 -13.25
CA ILE A 57 -16.67 0.90 -12.26
C ILE A 57 -15.19 0.62 -12.06
N GLN A 58 -14.34 1.59 -12.38
CA GLN A 58 -12.96 1.60 -11.93
C GLN A 58 -12.94 1.99 -10.45
N THR A 59 -12.23 1.21 -9.65
CA THR A 59 -12.09 1.44 -8.20
C THR A 59 -10.61 1.49 -7.84
N TYR A 60 -10.26 2.43 -6.97
CA TYR A 60 -8.99 2.52 -6.28
C TYR A 60 -9.24 2.62 -4.77
N ILE A 61 -8.48 1.86 -3.98
CA ILE A 61 -8.38 2.05 -2.54
C ILE A 61 -6.96 2.50 -2.26
N ALA A 62 -6.80 3.81 -2.02
CA ALA A 62 -5.52 4.45 -1.76
C ALA A 62 -5.30 4.59 -0.27
N VAL A 63 -4.21 4.02 0.23
CA VAL A 63 -3.75 4.21 1.61
C VAL A 63 -2.70 5.31 1.57
N LYS A 64 -2.86 6.34 2.42
CA LYS A 64 -1.92 7.47 2.50
C LYS A 64 -0.69 7.10 3.32
N VAL A 65 0.03 6.09 2.84
CA VAL A 65 1.25 5.56 3.40
C VAL A 65 2.03 4.87 2.29
N GLY A 66 3.35 4.96 2.31
CA GLY A 66 4.22 4.29 1.33
C GLY A 66 5.59 4.01 1.91
N SER A 67 6.60 3.81 1.05
CA SER A 67 7.94 3.42 1.50
C SER A 67 8.62 4.45 2.41
N LYS A 68 8.26 5.74 2.31
CA LYS A 68 8.80 6.78 3.19
C LYS A 68 8.48 6.55 4.67
N ASN A 69 7.47 5.73 4.94
CA ASN A 69 7.00 5.38 6.27
C ASN A 69 7.60 4.06 6.78
N ASP A 70 8.41 3.37 5.97
CA ASP A 70 9.09 2.14 6.40
C ASP A 70 9.97 2.44 7.62
N PRO A 71 10.03 1.53 8.62
CA PRO A 71 11.06 1.58 9.64
C PRO A 71 12.45 1.63 8.99
N SER A 72 13.35 2.44 9.54
CA SER A 72 14.67 2.64 8.93
C SER A 72 15.51 1.36 8.91
N GLU A 73 15.21 0.40 9.78
CA GLU A 73 15.81 -0.93 9.83
C GLU A 73 15.07 -2.00 8.98
N THR A 74 13.99 -1.64 8.28
CA THR A 74 13.18 -2.57 7.47
C THR A 74 12.61 -1.86 6.24
N THR A 75 13.49 -1.40 5.34
CA THR A 75 13.06 -0.77 4.08
C THR A 75 12.57 -1.79 3.05
N GLY A 76 11.64 -1.38 2.19
CA GLY A 76 10.92 -2.26 1.28
C GLY A 76 9.66 -2.87 1.90
N LEU A 77 9.34 -2.50 3.14
CA LEU A 77 8.25 -3.08 3.90
C LEU A 77 6.89 -2.72 3.31
N ALA A 78 6.64 -1.46 2.96
CA ALA A 78 5.37 -1.03 2.36
C ALA A 78 5.04 -1.82 1.08
N HIS A 79 6.04 -1.97 0.21
CA HIS A 79 5.91 -2.73 -1.03
C HIS A 79 5.71 -4.23 -0.77
N TYR A 80 6.43 -4.78 0.20
CA TYR A 80 6.20 -6.17 0.59
C TYR A 80 4.78 -6.37 1.14
N PHE A 81 4.32 -5.46 1.99
CA PHE A 81 2.98 -5.55 2.54
C PHE A 81 1.90 -5.46 1.45
N GLU A 82 2.12 -4.68 0.40
CA GLU A 82 1.27 -4.65 -0.79
C GLU A 82 1.06 -6.06 -1.38
N HIS A 83 2.13 -6.85 -1.54
CA HIS A 83 2.03 -8.22 -2.04
C HIS A 83 1.27 -9.13 -1.07
N LEU A 84 1.52 -8.97 0.24
CA LEU A 84 0.89 -9.77 1.30
C LEU A 84 -0.61 -9.50 1.42
N MET A 85 -1.06 -8.31 1.05
CA MET A 85 -2.48 -7.96 0.97
C MET A 85 -3.27 -8.83 -0.01
N PHE A 86 -2.63 -9.51 -0.96
CA PHE A 86 -3.29 -10.45 -1.89
C PHE A 86 -3.35 -11.90 -1.37
N LYS A 87 -2.70 -12.21 -0.24
CA LYS A 87 -2.58 -13.58 0.30
C LYS A 87 -3.77 -14.02 1.13
N GLY A 88 -4.75 -13.14 1.30
CA GLY A 88 -6.06 -13.42 1.87
C GLY A 88 -6.24 -12.93 3.30
N THR A 89 -7.28 -13.45 3.93
CA THR A 89 -7.74 -13.09 5.27
C THR A 89 -7.96 -14.36 6.09
N GLU A 90 -8.71 -14.25 7.18
CA GLU A 90 -9.23 -15.40 7.91
C GLU A 90 -10.38 -16.10 7.17
N GLN A 91 -11.06 -15.38 6.26
CA GLN A 91 -12.25 -15.85 5.54
C GLN A 91 -11.91 -16.52 4.20
N PHE A 92 -10.77 -16.18 3.61
CA PHE A 92 -10.27 -16.77 2.37
C PHE A 92 -8.73 -16.70 2.32
N GLY A 93 -8.13 -17.47 1.44
CA GLY A 93 -6.68 -17.63 1.26
C GLY A 93 -6.15 -18.94 1.82
N THR A 94 -7.00 -19.73 2.49
CA THR A 94 -6.62 -20.98 3.18
C THR A 94 -7.80 -21.93 3.30
N THR A 95 -7.50 -23.24 3.33
CA THR A 95 -8.47 -24.30 3.57
C THR A 95 -8.86 -24.45 5.04
N ASP A 96 -7.96 -24.07 5.97
CA ASP A 96 -8.20 -24.13 7.42
C ASP A 96 -7.31 -23.10 8.14
N TYR A 97 -7.87 -21.92 8.44
CA TYR A 97 -7.14 -20.87 9.15
C TYR A 97 -6.80 -21.27 10.59
N ALA A 98 -7.64 -22.05 11.26
CA ALA A 98 -7.42 -22.43 12.65
C ALA A 98 -6.20 -23.35 12.78
N ALA A 99 -6.02 -24.26 11.81
CA ALA A 99 -4.82 -25.10 11.71
C ALA A 99 -3.59 -24.32 11.21
N GLU A 100 -3.78 -23.33 10.34
CA GLU A 100 -2.69 -22.55 9.76
C GLU A 100 -2.08 -21.54 10.75
N LYS A 101 -2.93 -20.85 11.52
CA LYS A 101 -2.54 -19.77 12.42
C LYS A 101 -1.34 -20.11 13.34
N PRO A 102 -1.29 -21.24 14.06
CA PRO A 102 -0.15 -21.53 14.92
C PRO A 102 1.17 -21.66 14.14
N MET A 103 1.14 -22.10 12.88
CA MET A 103 2.33 -22.14 12.03
C MET A 103 2.76 -20.74 11.61
N LEU A 104 1.82 -19.85 11.29
CA LEU A 104 2.12 -18.44 10.99
C LEU A 104 2.72 -17.71 12.19
N ASP A 105 2.18 -17.94 13.38
CA ASP A 105 2.72 -17.39 14.64
C ASP A 105 4.15 -17.92 14.90
N GLU A 106 4.42 -19.20 14.63
CA GLU A 106 5.77 -19.77 14.72
C GLU A 106 6.72 -19.15 13.71
N ILE A 107 6.29 -18.99 12.44
CA ILE A 107 7.10 -18.37 11.38
C ILE A 107 7.48 -16.93 11.76
N GLU A 108 6.54 -16.14 12.26
CA GLU A 108 6.81 -14.78 12.76
C GLU A 108 7.87 -14.78 13.86
N ALA A 109 7.71 -15.64 14.88
CA ALA A 109 8.67 -15.74 15.97
C ALA A 109 10.06 -16.16 15.50
N LEU A 110 10.14 -17.05 14.50
CA LEU A 110 11.40 -17.49 13.92
C LEU A 110 12.08 -16.40 13.09
N PHE A 111 11.33 -15.57 12.35
CA PHE A 111 11.91 -14.43 11.63
C PHE A 111 12.50 -13.38 12.58
N GLU A 112 11.86 -13.10 13.71
CA GLU A 112 12.42 -12.20 14.73
C GLU A 112 13.69 -12.78 15.38
N GLN A 113 13.73 -14.10 15.63
CA GLN A 113 14.95 -14.77 16.08
C GLN A 113 16.05 -14.72 15.01
N TYR A 114 15.70 -15.01 13.76
CA TYR A 114 16.63 -15.04 12.64
C TYR A 114 17.34 -13.69 12.45
N ARG A 115 16.58 -12.58 12.42
CA ARG A 115 17.17 -11.24 12.27
C ARG A 115 18.01 -10.77 13.45
N ALA A 116 17.74 -11.28 14.65
CA ALA A 116 18.50 -10.96 15.86
C ALA A 116 19.75 -11.84 16.05
N THR A 117 19.91 -12.90 15.25
CA THR A 117 21.01 -13.86 15.38
C THR A 117 22.16 -13.46 14.45
N GLU A 118 23.38 -13.37 14.97
CA GLU A 118 24.59 -13.08 14.16
C GLU A 118 25.35 -14.35 13.73
N ASP A 119 25.34 -15.39 14.57
CA ASP A 119 26.06 -16.65 14.31
C ASP A 119 25.49 -17.37 13.07
N GLU A 120 26.34 -17.58 12.06
CA GLU A 120 25.93 -18.11 10.76
C GLU A 120 25.30 -19.51 10.84
N ALA A 121 25.83 -20.38 11.71
CA ALA A 121 25.33 -21.74 11.86
C ALA A 121 23.95 -21.76 12.52
N GLN A 122 23.75 -20.94 13.56
CA GLN A 122 22.43 -20.75 14.19
C GLN A 122 21.44 -20.10 13.23
N ARG A 123 21.84 -19.05 12.49
CA ARG A 123 21.00 -18.42 11.46
C ARG A 123 20.53 -19.42 10.42
N LEU A 124 21.44 -20.25 9.91
CA LEU A 124 21.12 -21.29 8.94
C LEU A 124 20.12 -22.31 9.52
N ALA A 125 20.31 -22.74 10.77
CA ALA A 125 19.38 -23.65 11.43
C ALA A 125 17.99 -23.05 11.63
N ILE A 126 17.90 -21.77 12.01
CA ILE A 126 16.62 -21.05 12.12
C ILE A 126 15.95 -20.94 10.74
N TYR A 127 16.71 -20.60 9.70
CA TYR A 127 16.19 -20.50 8.33
C TYR A 127 15.64 -21.84 7.83
N HIS A 128 16.32 -22.95 8.09
CA HIS A 128 15.79 -24.28 7.79
C HIS A 128 14.48 -24.58 8.53
N ARG A 129 14.32 -24.09 9.76
CA ARG A 129 13.05 -24.23 10.48
C ARG A 129 11.96 -23.36 9.85
N ILE A 130 12.26 -22.12 9.47
CA ILE A 130 11.34 -21.22 8.75
C ILE A 130 10.84 -21.90 7.47
N ASP A 131 11.75 -22.44 6.66
CA ASP A 131 11.43 -23.14 5.42
C ASP A 131 10.50 -24.34 5.68
N SER A 132 10.86 -25.19 6.64
CA SER A 132 10.07 -26.38 6.99
C SER A 132 8.65 -26.03 7.47
N VAL A 133 8.49 -25.03 8.34
CA VAL A 133 7.16 -24.64 8.86
C VAL A 133 6.37 -23.91 7.78
N SER A 134 7.02 -23.07 6.97
CA SER A 134 6.39 -22.39 5.83
C SER A 134 5.89 -23.38 4.78
N TYR A 135 6.63 -24.47 4.55
CA TYR A 135 6.20 -25.55 3.67
C TYR A 135 4.91 -26.21 4.18
N GLU A 136 4.84 -26.58 5.47
CA GLU A 136 3.62 -27.15 6.05
C GLU A 136 2.44 -26.18 6.00
N ALA A 137 2.66 -24.89 6.31
CA ALA A 137 1.62 -23.87 6.19
C ALA A 137 1.12 -23.70 4.75
N SER A 138 2.02 -23.75 3.76
CA SER A 138 1.66 -23.59 2.35
C SER A 138 0.74 -24.69 1.80
N LYS A 139 0.66 -25.86 2.46
CA LYS A 139 -0.28 -26.92 2.10
C LYS A 139 -1.73 -26.55 2.42
N LEU A 140 -1.94 -25.65 3.39
CA LEU A 140 -3.26 -25.15 3.74
C LEU A 140 -3.63 -23.92 2.92
N ALA A 141 -2.63 -23.10 2.56
CA ALA A 141 -2.81 -21.92 1.71
C ALA A 141 -3.39 -22.29 0.34
N ILE A 142 -4.31 -21.45 -0.16
CA ILE A 142 -4.89 -21.61 -1.50
C ILE A 142 -4.26 -20.57 -2.43
N PRO A 143 -3.39 -20.97 -3.37
CA PRO A 143 -2.73 -20.04 -4.26
C PRO A 143 -3.71 -19.22 -5.10
N ASN A 144 -3.46 -17.91 -5.16
CA ASN A 144 -4.20 -16.92 -5.95
C ASN A 144 -5.72 -16.93 -5.67
N GLU A 145 -6.13 -17.25 -4.43
CA GLU A 145 -7.55 -17.29 -4.09
C GLU A 145 -8.22 -15.93 -4.18
N TYR A 146 -7.53 -14.85 -3.80
CA TYR A 146 -8.03 -13.49 -3.99
C TYR A 146 -8.35 -13.20 -5.46
N ASP A 147 -7.41 -13.49 -6.38
CA ASP A 147 -7.61 -13.23 -7.81
C ASP A 147 -8.77 -14.03 -8.38
N LYS A 148 -8.91 -15.29 -7.94
CA LYS A 148 -10.06 -16.14 -8.30
C LYS A 148 -11.36 -15.57 -7.76
N LEU A 149 -11.38 -15.11 -6.51
CA LEU A 149 -12.55 -14.50 -5.86
C LEU A 149 -12.99 -13.23 -6.59
N MET A 150 -12.05 -12.36 -6.94
CA MET A 150 -12.32 -11.14 -7.71
C MET A 150 -12.79 -11.47 -9.13
N SER A 151 -12.16 -12.45 -9.79
CA SER A 151 -12.59 -12.94 -11.11
C SER A 151 -14.01 -13.53 -11.09
N LEU A 152 -14.40 -14.23 -10.02
CA LEU A 152 -15.75 -14.79 -9.86
C LEU A 152 -16.84 -13.72 -9.83
N ILE A 153 -16.54 -12.53 -9.30
CA ILE A 153 -17.46 -11.37 -9.36
C ILE A 153 -17.30 -10.58 -10.66
N GLY A 154 -16.50 -11.05 -11.62
CA GLY A 154 -16.29 -10.40 -12.92
C GLY A 154 -15.37 -9.18 -12.88
N ALA A 155 -14.57 -9.04 -11.81
CA ALA A 155 -13.54 -8.03 -11.73
C ALA A 155 -12.41 -8.30 -12.74
N LYS A 156 -11.75 -7.24 -13.17
CA LYS A 156 -10.62 -7.25 -14.11
C LYS A 156 -9.56 -6.25 -13.63
N GLY A 157 -8.33 -6.44 -14.12
CA GLY A 157 -7.27 -5.46 -13.88
C GLY A 157 -6.83 -5.34 -12.42
N THR A 158 -7.13 -6.37 -11.61
CA THR A 158 -6.62 -6.54 -10.25
C THR A 158 -5.12 -6.26 -10.22
N ASN A 159 -4.73 -5.21 -9.50
CA ASN A 159 -3.35 -4.83 -9.37
C ASN A 159 -3.16 -3.91 -8.15
N ALA A 160 -1.91 -3.61 -7.83
CA ALA A 160 -1.56 -2.57 -6.89
C ALA A 160 -0.25 -1.89 -7.28
N TRP A 161 0.07 -0.82 -6.59
CA TRP A 161 1.40 -0.22 -6.62
C TRP A 161 1.70 0.47 -5.31
N THR A 162 2.99 0.56 -5.00
CA THR A 162 3.52 1.32 -3.88
C THR A 162 4.48 2.39 -4.38
N SER A 163 4.34 3.58 -3.82
CA SER A 163 5.23 4.71 -4.04
C SER A 163 5.84 5.15 -2.70
N CYS A 164 6.56 6.28 -2.71
CA CYS A 164 7.01 6.88 -1.46
C CYS A 164 5.84 7.31 -0.57
N ASP A 165 4.71 7.74 -1.13
CA ASP A 165 3.66 8.46 -0.38
C ASP A 165 2.34 7.69 -0.21
N GLU A 166 2.12 6.69 -1.06
CA GLU A 166 0.87 5.94 -1.13
C GLU A 166 1.11 4.50 -1.60
N THR A 167 0.22 3.61 -1.14
CA THR A 167 -0.02 2.28 -1.68
C THR A 167 -1.46 2.23 -2.15
N VAL A 168 -1.68 1.84 -3.41
CA VAL A 168 -3.00 1.88 -4.04
C VAL A 168 -3.32 0.51 -4.61
N TYR A 169 -4.54 0.04 -4.32
CA TYR A 169 -5.08 -1.21 -4.82
C TYR A 169 -6.20 -0.91 -5.80
N GLN A 170 -6.21 -1.57 -6.96
CA GLN A 170 -7.13 -1.27 -8.04
C GLN A 170 -7.91 -2.48 -8.53
N GLU A 171 -9.16 -2.22 -8.92
CA GLU A 171 -10.04 -3.18 -9.56
C GLU A 171 -10.96 -2.47 -10.56
N ASP A 172 -11.27 -3.14 -11.67
CA ASP A 172 -12.37 -2.77 -12.56
C ASP A 172 -13.51 -3.79 -12.38
N ILE A 173 -14.65 -3.37 -11.84
CA ILE A 173 -15.78 -4.25 -11.49
C ILE A 173 -17.03 -3.97 -12.35
N PRO A 174 -17.91 -4.95 -12.59
CA PRO A 174 -19.24 -4.70 -13.14
C PRO A 174 -20.11 -3.86 -12.19
N SER A 175 -20.97 -3.00 -12.74
CA SER A 175 -21.82 -2.09 -11.93
C SER A 175 -22.72 -2.77 -10.91
N ASN A 176 -23.12 -4.02 -11.16
CA ASN A 176 -23.97 -4.80 -10.24
C ASN A 176 -23.19 -5.53 -9.13
N GLN A 177 -21.88 -5.27 -8.97
CA GLN A 177 -21.01 -5.98 -8.02
C GLN A 177 -20.52 -5.12 -6.86
N ILE A 178 -21.06 -3.92 -6.69
CA ILE A 178 -20.69 -2.97 -5.62
C ILE A 178 -20.72 -3.62 -4.23
N ASP A 179 -21.80 -4.35 -3.88
CA ASP A 179 -21.92 -4.97 -2.55
C ASP A 179 -20.88 -6.07 -2.31
N ASN A 180 -20.65 -6.94 -3.31
CA ASN A 180 -19.64 -7.99 -3.21
C ASN A 180 -18.22 -7.42 -3.13
N TRP A 181 -17.90 -6.44 -3.99
CA TRP A 181 -16.61 -5.76 -3.98
C TRP A 181 -16.37 -5.10 -2.62
N ALA A 182 -17.32 -4.31 -2.11
CA ALA A 182 -17.17 -3.62 -0.83
C ALA A 182 -16.99 -4.61 0.33
N ARG A 183 -17.71 -5.74 0.33
CA ARG A 183 -17.56 -6.81 1.32
C ARG A 183 -16.16 -7.42 1.32
N ILE A 184 -15.66 -7.78 0.14
CA ILE A 184 -14.35 -8.43 -0.02
C ILE A 184 -13.23 -7.47 0.35
N GLN A 185 -13.29 -6.22 -0.14
CA GLN A 185 -12.26 -5.22 0.17
C GLN A 185 -12.26 -4.84 1.64
N ALA A 186 -13.43 -4.69 2.29
CA ALA A 186 -13.48 -4.38 3.72
C ALA A 186 -12.83 -5.47 4.58
N ASP A 187 -13.06 -6.74 4.25
CA ASP A 187 -12.41 -7.86 4.95
C ASP A 187 -10.90 -7.89 4.68
N ARG A 188 -10.49 -7.74 3.41
CA ARG A 188 -9.07 -7.70 3.00
C ARG A 188 -8.28 -6.63 3.74
N PHE A 189 -8.82 -5.42 3.86
CA PHE A 189 -8.14 -4.29 4.48
C PHE A 189 -8.16 -4.29 6.00
N ARG A 190 -9.05 -5.07 6.63
CA ARG A 190 -9.19 -5.10 8.09
C ARG A 190 -8.62 -6.36 8.73
N HIS A 191 -8.74 -7.49 8.06
CA HIS A 191 -8.43 -8.83 8.59
C HIS A 191 -7.41 -9.55 7.71
N ASN A 192 -6.47 -8.81 7.11
CA ASN A 192 -5.40 -9.42 6.33
C ASN A 192 -4.60 -10.42 7.17
N VAL A 193 -4.26 -11.55 6.56
CA VAL A 193 -3.38 -12.55 7.15
C VAL A 193 -2.05 -12.54 6.38
N ILE A 194 -0.94 -12.41 7.11
CA ILE A 194 0.43 -12.43 6.58
C ILE A 194 0.85 -13.87 6.21
N ARG A 195 0.19 -14.40 5.19
CA ARG A 195 0.38 -15.76 4.66
C ARG A 195 1.41 -15.77 3.54
N GLY A 196 2.16 -16.87 3.43
CA GLY A 196 3.13 -17.04 2.33
C GLY A 196 4.27 -16.05 2.36
N PHE A 197 4.56 -15.44 3.52
CA PHE A 197 5.62 -14.45 3.70
C PHE A 197 6.94 -14.97 3.14
N HIS A 198 7.42 -16.11 3.65
CA HIS A 198 8.69 -16.70 3.24
C HIS A 198 8.84 -16.88 1.72
N THR A 199 7.82 -17.42 1.05
CA THR A 199 7.85 -17.62 -0.40
C THR A 199 7.79 -16.32 -1.18
N GLU A 200 7.05 -15.33 -0.68
CA GLU A 200 6.90 -14.03 -1.35
C GLU A 200 8.17 -13.18 -1.24
N LEU A 201 8.98 -13.42 -0.21
CA LEU A 201 10.27 -12.75 -0.04
C LEU A 201 11.19 -13.00 -1.25
N GLU A 202 11.18 -14.23 -1.78
CA GLU A 202 11.97 -14.62 -2.96
C GLU A 202 11.56 -13.84 -4.22
N THR A 203 10.26 -13.61 -4.41
CA THR A 203 9.74 -12.77 -5.51
C THR A 203 10.29 -11.35 -5.40
N ILE A 204 10.25 -10.77 -4.20
CA ILE A 204 10.69 -9.38 -3.96
C ILE A 204 12.21 -9.24 -4.10
N TYR A 205 12.97 -10.27 -3.72
CA TYR A 205 14.40 -10.28 -4.02
C TYR A 205 14.68 -10.26 -5.50
N GLU A 206 13.95 -11.05 -6.28
CA GLU A 206 14.13 -11.07 -7.73
C GLU A 206 13.79 -9.71 -8.33
N GLU A 207 12.72 -9.07 -7.87
CA GLU A 207 12.38 -7.70 -8.29
C GLU A 207 13.48 -6.69 -7.94
N LYS A 208 14.05 -6.76 -6.73
CA LYS A 208 15.19 -5.92 -6.35
C LYS A 208 16.42 -6.22 -7.21
N ASN A 209 16.71 -7.48 -7.51
CA ASN A 209 17.84 -7.86 -8.35
C ASN A 209 17.65 -7.34 -9.79
N MET A 210 16.45 -7.47 -10.35
CA MET A 210 16.08 -6.89 -11.63
C MET A 210 16.15 -5.36 -11.62
N SER A 211 15.81 -4.70 -10.50
CA SER A 211 15.93 -3.25 -10.38
C SER A 211 17.39 -2.79 -10.41
N LEU A 212 18.30 -3.59 -9.85
CA LEU A 212 19.74 -3.32 -9.83
C LEU A 212 20.41 -3.53 -11.19
N THR A 213 19.73 -4.13 -12.17
CA THR A 213 20.24 -4.21 -13.56
C THR A 213 19.74 -3.06 -14.45
N LYS A 214 18.79 -2.25 -13.97
CA LYS A 214 18.21 -1.12 -14.73
C LYS A 214 18.91 0.19 -14.39
N ASP A 215 19.48 0.85 -15.38
CA ASP A 215 20.34 2.00 -15.16
C ASP A 215 19.54 3.25 -14.78
N ASN A 216 18.33 3.39 -15.31
CA ASN A 216 17.38 4.42 -14.89
C ASN A 216 17.03 4.34 -13.40
N ASN A 217 16.87 3.13 -12.85
CA ASN A 217 16.57 2.94 -11.43
C ASN A 217 17.78 3.34 -10.56
N LYS A 218 18.99 2.90 -10.93
CA LYS A 218 20.22 3.29 -10.22
C LYS A 218 20.41 4.80 -10.22
N MET A 219 20.17 5.43 -11.37
CA MET A 219 20.29 6.89 -11.54
C MET A 219 19.26 7.62 -10.67
N TYR A 220 18.00 7.18 -10.67
CA TYR A 220 16.95 7.77 -9.84
C TYR A 220 17.21 7.59 -8.33
N GLU A 221 17.59 6.38 -7.88
CA GLU A 221 17.96 6.14 -6.48
C GLU A 221 19.17 7.01 -6.06
N THR A 222 20.21 7.10 -6.90
CA THR A 222 21.39 7.94 -6.64
C THR A 222 21.04 9.42 -6.57
N LEU A 223 20.18 9.89 -7.48
CA LEU A 223 19.69 11.27 -7.49
C LEU A 223 18.94 11.60 -6.20
N LEU A 224 17.96 10.77 -5.81
CA LEU A 224 17.19 10.99 -4.59
C LEU A 224 18.07 10.94 -3.34
N ALA A 225 18.96 9.95 -3.21
CA ALA A 225 19.89 9.86 -2.08
C ALA A 225 20.84 11.08 -1.99
N THR A 226 21.17 11.68 -3.13
CA THR A 226 22.03 12.88 -3.19
C THR A 226 21.27 14.16 -2.84
N LEU A 227 20.02 14.29 -3.29
CA LEU A 227 19.17 15.44 -2.99
C LEU A 227 18.63 15.42 -1.55
N TYR A 228 18.39 14.23 -1.01
CA TYR A 228 17.65 13.97 0.24
C TYR A 228 18.44 13.09 1.22
N PRO A 229 19.67 13.45 1.61
CA PRO A 229 20.51 12.59 2.45
C PRO A 229 19.97 12.35 3.87
N ASN A 230 19.07 13.20 4.38
CA ASN A 230 18.47 13.11 5.71
C ASN A 230 16.95 12.94 5.67
N HIS A 231 16.37 12.75 4.48
CA HIS A 231 14.93 12.70 4.27
C HIS A 231 14.52 11.34 3.71
N PRO A 232 13.36 10.79 4.08
CA PRO A 232 13.00 9.44 3.70
C PRO A 232 13.04 9.10 2.21
N TYR A 233 12.69 10.06 1.35
CA TYR A 233 12.83 9.93 -0.11
C TYR A 233 14.22 9.52 -0.59
N GLY A 234 15.30 9.88 0.12
CA GLY A 234 16.66 9.46 -0.23
C GLY A 234 17.16 8.23 0.53
N GLN A 235 16.41 7.74 1.53
CA GLN A 235 16.86 6.71 2.46
C GLN A 235 15.97 5.44 2.46
N GLN A 236 14.69 5.53 2.09
CA GLN A 236 13.68 4.46 2.16
C GLN A 236 13.15 4.20 0.74
N THR A 237 14.00 3.58 -0.08
CA THR A 237 13.63 3.18 -1.44
C THR A 237 12.45 2.21 -1.40
N THR A 238 11.56 2.28 -2.39
CA THR A 238 10.34 1.45 -2.43
C THR A 238 10.62 -0.05 -2.41
N LEU A 239 11.64 -0.50 -3.14
CA LEU A 239 12.06 -1.90 -3.17
C LEU A 239 12.99 -2.28 -1.99
N GLY A 240 13.30 -1.32 -1.12
CA GLY A 240 14.19 -1.52 0.01
C GLY A 240 15.66 -1.73 -0.37
N SER A 241 16.43 -2.09 0.66
CA SER A 241 17.84 -2.49 0.54
C SER A 241 17.94 -4.02 0.55
N GLN A 242 18.97 -4.56 -0.11
CA GLN A 242 19.21 -6.01 -0.07
C GLN A 242 19.43 -6.53 1.36
N ASP A 243 20.05 -5.72 2.22
CA ASP A 243 20.33 -6.11 3.61
C ASP A 243 19.07 -6.19 4.48
N HIS A 244 18.11 -5.27 4.28
CA HIS A 244 16.83 -5.31 4.98
C HIS A 244 15.94 -6.44 4.47
N LEU A 245 15.91 -6.69 3.16
CA LEU A 245 15.20 -7.85 2.61
C LEU A 245 15.77 -9.17 3.16
N LYS A 246 17.09 -9.23 3.44
CA LYS A 246 17.79 -10.34 4.13
C LYS A 246 17.47 -10.50 5.60
N ASN A 247 16.83 -9.54 6.22
CA ASN A 247 16.47 -9.55 7.63
C ASN A 247 15.06 -9.01 7.85
N PRO A 248 14.04 -9.62 7.21
CA PRO A 248 12.68 -9.08 7.21
C PRO A 248 12.02 -9.31 8.58
N SER A 249 10.92 -8.57 8.84
CA SER A 249 10.17 -8.66 10.10
C SER A 249 8.67 -8.67 9.83
N ILE A 250 8.02 -9.81 10.11
CA ILE A 250 6.55 -9.93 10.07
C ILE A 250 5.91 -9.03 11.14
N THR A 251 6.56 -8.90 12.29
CA THR A 251 6.11 -8.02 13.39
C THR A 251 6.02 -6.57 12.93
N ASN A 252 7.05 -6.08 12.24
CA ASN A 252 7.06 -4.73 11.69
C ASN A 252 5.96 -4.56 10.62
N VAL A 253 5.70 -5.57 9.80
CA VAL A 253 4.61 -5.54 8.81
C VAL A 253 3.23 -5.41 9.48
N LYS A 254 2.95 -6.24 10.50
CA LYS A 254 1.68 -6.16 11.25
C LYS A 254 1.52 -4.81 11.95
N LYS A 255 2.58 -4.30 12.56
CA LYS A 255 2.58 -2.96 13.18
C LYS A 255 2.30 -1.87 12.15
N TYR A 256 2.90 -1.96 10.97
CA TYR A 256 2.68 -1.00 9.88
C TYR A 256 1.22 -1.01 9.40
N HIS A 257 0.62 -2.20 9.24
CA HIS A 257 -0.82 -2.33 8.98
C HIS A 257 -1.64 -1.65 10.06
N ASP A 258 -1.44 -2.01 11.33
CA ASP A 258 -2.27 -1.50 12.45
C ASP A 258 -2.17 0.02 12.63
N GLU A 259 -1.01 0.62 12.31
CA GLU A 259 -0.80 2.05 12.44
C GLU A 259 -1.39 2.86 11.29
N TYR A 260 -1.25 2.36 10.04
CA TYR A 260 -1.48 3.16 8.84
C TYR A 260 -2.66 2.69 7.96
N TYR A 261 -3.02 1.40 7.99
CA TYR A 261 -4.17 0.86 7.27
C TYR A 261 -5.40 1.03 8.16
N VAL A 262 -5.92 2.26 8.19
CA VAL A 262 -7.04 2.68 9.02
C VAL A 262 -7.97 3.57 8.20
N PRO A 263 -9.28 3.60 8.49
CA PRO A 263 -10.25 4.27 7.62
C PRO A 263 -9.94 5.76 7.42
N ASN A 264 -9.53 6.47 8.48
CA ASN A 264 -9.18 7.89 8.40
C ASN A 264 -7.82 8.18 7.72
N ASN A 265 -7.12 7.17 7.22
CA ASN A 265 -5.92 7.28 6.39
C ASN A 265 -6.10 6.68 4.99
N ILE A 266 -7.33 6.29 4.64
CA ILE A 266 -7.67 5.66 3.36
C ILE A 266 -8.66 6.54 2.58
N ALA A 267 -8.51 6.52 1.27
CA ALA A 267 -9.48 7.04 0.32
C ALA A 267 -9.92 5.94 -0.65
N ILE A 268 -11.23 5.79 -0.81
CA ILE A 268 -11.81 5.00 -1.88
C ILE A 268 -12.15 5.97 -3.02
N CYS A 269 -11.58 5.74 -4.20
CA CYS A 269 -11.88 6.51 -5.40
C CYS A 269 -12.58 5.60 -6.40
N VAL A 270 -13.76 6.00 -6.87
CA VAL A 270 -14.55 5.23 -7.85
C VAL A 270 -14.99 6.11 -9.01
N SER A 271 -14.94 5.54 -10.20
CA SER A 271 -15.39 6.18 -11.43
C SER A 271 -16.08 5.20 -12.36
N GLY A 272 -17.30 5.49 -12.82
CA GLY A 272 -18.04 4.61 -13.72
C GLY A 272 -19.56 4.66 -13.57
N ASP A 273 -20.23 3.61 -14.01
CA ASP A 273 -21.70 3.54 -14.03
C ASP A 273 -22.21 2.98 -12.70
N PHE A 274 -22.61 3.88 -11.79
CA PHE A 274 -23.19 3.51 -10.50
C PHE A 274 -24.10 4.62 -9.97
N ASP A 275 -24.96 4.25 -9.03
CA ASP A 275 -25.66 5.20 -8.17
C ASP A 275 -24.79 5.57 -6.95
N PRO A 276 -24.46 6.85 -6.74
CA PRO A 276 -23.62 7.27 -5.61
C PRO A 276 -24.20 6.93 -4.22
N ASP A 277 -25.51 6.93 -4.06
CA ASP A 277 -26.13 6.63 -2.77
C ASP A 277 -26.06 5.12 -2.48
N GLU A 278 -26.20 4.27 -3.50
CA GLU A 278 -25.95 2.82 -3.39
C GLU A 278 -24.49 2.50 -3.08
N MET A 279 -23.54 3.17 -3.75
CA MET A 279 -22.11 3.03 -3.48
C MET A 279 -21.77 3.40 -2.04
N VAL A 280 -22.23 4.56 -1.57
CA VAL A 280 -22.00 4.99 -0.18
C VAL A 280 -22.66 4.02 0.81
N ALA A 281 -23.88 3.56 0.54
CA ALA A 281 -24.55 2.60 1.42
C ALA A 281 -23.77 1.27 1.55
N ALA A 282 -23.20 0.76 0.46
CA ALA A 282 -22.38 -0.45 0.49
C ALA A 282 -21.06 -0.22 1.27
N ILE A 283 -20.38 0.91 1.03
CA ILE A 283 -19.16 1.25 1.76
C ILE A 283 -19.45 1.46 3.26
N GLU A 284 -20.52 2.17 3.62
CA GLU A 284 -20.97 2.33 5.00
C GLU A 284 -21.26 0.99 5.67
N LYS A 285 -21.94 0.08 4.96
CA LYS A 285 -22.30 -1.25 5.48
C LYS A 285 -21.08 -2.09 5.86
N TYR A 286 -20.01 -2.06 5.07
CA TYR A 286 -18.86 -2.95 5.27
C TYR A 286 -17.64 -2.27 5.92
N PHE A 287 -17.40 -0.98 5.65
CA PHE A 287 -16.28 -0.22 6.22
C PHE A 287 -16.69 0.64 7.42
N GLY A 288 -17.98 0.90 7.66
CA GLY A 288 -18.45 1.89 8.63
C GLY A 288 -18.06 1.61 10.08
N ASP A 289 -17.98 0.32 10.46
CA ASP A 289 -17.60 -0.10 11.82
C ASP A 289 -16.08 -0.26 12.02
N TRP A 290 -15.29 -0.02 10.98
CA TRP A 290 -13.84 -0.03 11.10
C TRP A 290 -13.37 1.15 11.94
N GLN A 291 -12.55 0.87 12.95
CA GLN A 291 -12.09 1.85 13.92
C GLN A 291 -10.98 2.75 13.33
N PRO A 292 -11.10 4.07 13.42
CA PRO A 292 -10.02 4.97 13.02
C PRO A 292 -8.87 4.95 14.02
N ASN A 293 -7.69 5.35 13.56
CA ASN A 293 -6.57 5.71 14.43
C ASN A 293 -6.43 7.24 14.46
N PRO A 294 -6.81 7.94 15.54
CA PRO A 294 -6.67 9.39 15.62
C PRO A 294 -5.21 9.86 15.69
N SER A 295 -4.27 8.93 15.88
CA SER A 295 -2.84 9.16 16.05
C SER A 295 -2.01 8.46 14.98
N VAL A 296 -2.52 8.39 13.73
CA VAL A 296 -1.71 7.95 12.58
C VAL A 296 -0.35 8.63 12.63
N PRO A 297 0.76 7.88 12.65
CA PRO A 297 2.08 8.46 12.80
C PRO A 297 2.38 9.47 11.70
N LYS A 298 2.97 10.60 12.08
CA LYS A 298 3.45 11.62 11.15
C LYS A 298 4.96 11.62 11.17
N LEU A 299 5.57 11.64 9.99
CA LEU A 299 7.01 11.77 9.87
C LEU A 299 7.48 13.14 10.35
N ASP A 300 8.46 13.13 11.25
CA ASP A 300 9.20 14.33 11.64
C ASP A 300 10.29 14.59 10.62
N ILE A 301 9.99 15.45 9.64
CA ILE A 301 10.88 15.74 8.52
C ILE A 301 11.66 17.02 8.82
N LYS A 302 12.99 16.88 8.86
CA LYS A 302 13.89 18.03 8.96
C LYS A 302 14.20 18.57 7.57
N PRO A 303 14.15 19.90 7.35
CA PRO A 303 14.56 20.48 6.07
C PRO A 303 16.01 20.14 5.72
N GLU A 304 16.24 19.78 4.46
CA GLU A 304 17.60 19.55 3.96
C GLU A 304 18.42 20.84 3.94
N LYS A 305 19.73 20.70 4.05
CA LYS A 305 20.64 21.82 3.87
C LYS A 305 20.65 22.27 2.40
N PRO A 306 20.73 23.58 2.10
CA PRO A 306 20.86 24.05 0.73
C PRO A 306 22.08 23.43 0.03
N ILE A 307 21.90 23.02 -1.22
CA ILE A 307 23.00 22.57 -2.08
C ILE A 307 23.74 23.83 -2.58
N GLU A 308 24.92 24.11 -2.03
CA GLU A 308 25.69 25.33 -2.34
C GLU A 308 26.48 25.23 -3.65
N LYS A 309 26.79 24.01 -4.10
CA LYS A 309 27.58 23.73 -5.30
C LYS A 309 27.03 22.50 -6.01
N PRO A 310 27.18 22.39 -7.35
CA PRO A 310 26.80 21.18 -8.06
C PRO A 310 27.44 19.93 -7.44
N ILE A 311 26.64 18.90 -7.22
CA ILE A 311 27.10 17.58 -6.80
C ILE A 311 27.12 16.70 -8.04
N VAL A 312 28.27 16.10 -8.33
CA VAL A 312 28.45 15.18 -9.46
C VAL A 312 28.51 13.76 -8.90
N LYS A 313 27.74 12.85 -9.51
CA LYS A 313 27.70 11.42 -9.19
C LYS A 313 27.79 10.63 -10.49
N ASP A 314 28.74 9.70 -10.54
CA ASP A 314 28.84 8.76 -11.65
C ASP A 314 28.01 7.51 -11.34
N VAL A 315 27.12 7.13 -12.26
CA VAL A 315 26.30 5.92 -12.18
C VAL A 315 26.69 5.02 -13.35
N TYR A 316 27.05 3.78 -13.05
CA TYR A 316 27.53 2.83 -14.05
C TYR A 316 26.50 1.72 -14.30
N GLY A 317 26.47 1.28 -15.56
CA GLY A 317 25.38 0.49 -16.08
C GLY A 317 25.73 -0.31 -17.32
N LEU A 318 24.89 -1.29 -17.65
CA LEU A 318 25.06 -2.17 -18.80
C LEU A 318 24.16 -1.77 -19.98
N GLU A 319 23.17 -0.92 -19.74
CA GLU A 319 22.24 -0.43 -20.74
C GLU A 319 22.88 0.73 -21.51
N SER A 320 22.42 0.95 -22.74
CA SER A 320 22.78 2.15 -23.49
C SER A 320 22.26 3.39 -22.77
N GLU A 321 23.04 4.46 -22.79
CA GLU A 321 22.65 5.74 -22.20
C GLU A 321 21.25 6.17 -22.68
N TYR A 322 20.34 6.34 -21.72
CA TYR A 322 18.99 6.81 -21.96
C TYR A 322 18.81 8.13 -21.21
N MET A 323 18.87 9.25 -21.95
CA MET A 323 18.67 10.60 -21.43
C MET A 323 17.18 10.98 -21.56
N TYR A 324 16.48 11.15 -20.44
CA TYR A 324 15.15 11.77 -20.39
C TYR A 324 15.23 13.26 -20.04
#